data_AF-A0A8J8BUF7-F1
#
_entry.id   AF-A0A8J8BUF7-F1
#
_cell.length_a   1.000
_cell.length_b   1.000
_cell.length_c   1.000
_cell.angle_alpha   90.00
_cell.angle_beta   90.00
_cell.angle_gamma   90.00
#
_symmetry.space_group_name_H-M   'P 1'
#
loop_
_entity.id
_entity.type
_entity.pdbx_description
1 polymer ?
#
loop_
_entity_poly.entity_id
_entity_poly.type
_entity_poly.pdbx_seq_one_letter_code
_entity_poly.pdbx_strand_id
1 'polypeptide(L)'
;MATSCGKQERDGCWKTKWWKSDIYATTEIALLMDQNGYRESALHALNWLEKTLDHSLNTVEYALLIKAFSRFSDYSDSLNKAILEFLTHYRSKFLDPTFDSVYFAGLIDCRVYRLSIVVSSLRSLLGLSRAIY
;
A
#
# COMPACT_ATOMS: atom_id res chain seq x y z
N MET A 1 -21.72 -2.04 -19.35
CA MET A 1 -21.42 -1.09 -18.26
C MET A 1 -19.90 -0.96 -18.13
N ALA A 2 -19.32 0.15 -18.58
CA ALA A 2 -17.89 0.40 -18.44
C ALA A 2 -17.61 0.86 -17.01
N THR A 3 -17.11 -0.03 -16.16
CA THR A 3 -16.61 0.33 -14.82
C THR A 3 -15.39 1.23 -14.99
N SER A 4 -15.42 2.42 -14.41
CA SER A 4 -14.36 3.44 -14.48
C SER A 4 -13.09 2.98 -13.77
N CYS A 5 -12.30 2.14 -14.43
CA CYS A 5 -10.93 1.87 -14.01
C CYS A 5 -10.12 3.16 -14.25
N GLY A 6 -9.57 3.77 -13.18
CA GLY A 6 -8.66 4.91 -13.29
C GLY A 6 -9.15 6.25 -12.75
N LYS A 7 -10.37 6.35 -12.19
CA LYS A 7 -10.81 7.56 -11.46
C LYS A 7 -10.65 7.36 -9.96
N GLN A 8 -10.23 8.42 -9.27
CA GLN A 8 -10.25 8.46 -7.81
C GLN A 8 -11.71 8.48 -7.35
N GLU A 9 -12.05 7.62 -6.40
CA GLU A 9 -13.36 7.58 -5.77
C GLU A 9 -13.54 8.79 -4.84
N ARG A 10 -14.80 9.07 -4.46
CA ARG A 10 -15.13 10.23 -3.61
C ARG A 10 -14.47 10.18 -2.23
N ASP A 11 -14.15 9.00 -1.75
CA ASP A 11 -13.49 8.77 -0.47
C ASP A 11 -11.96 8.80 -0.56
N GLY A 12 -11.40 8.93 -1.77
CA GLY A 12 -9.97 9.07 -2.02
C GLY A 12 -9.28 7.81 -2.55
N CYS A 13 -9.96 6.65 -2.59
CA CYS A 13 -9.35 5.41 -3.05
C CYS A 13 -9.36 5.22 -4.57
N TRP A 14 -8.60 4.24 -5.04
CA TRP A 14 -8.73 3.69 -6.39
C TRP A 14 -9.04 2.21 -6.33
N LYS A 15 -10.13 1.82 -6.99
CA LYS A 15 -10.57 0.43 -7.03
C LYS A 15 -9.70 -0.44 -7.91
N THR A 16 -9.48 -1.67 -7.48
CA THR A 16 -8.84 -2.72 -8.28
C THR A 16 -9.72 -3.96 -8.39
N LYS A 17 -9.50 -4.75 -9.45
CA LYS A 17 -10.26 -5.99 -9.72
C LYS A 17 -9.46 -7.26 -9.49
N TRP A 18 -8.16 -7.12 -9.28
CA TRP A 18 -7.22 -8.24 -9.24
C TRP A 18 -6.53 -8.39 -7.89
N TRP A 19 -6.66 -7.40 -7.01
CA TRP A 19 -6.23 -7.47 -5.62
C TRP A 19 -7.47 -7.52 -4.71
N LYS A 20 -7.37 -8.21 -3.58
CA LYS A 20 -8.46 -8.35 -2.60
C LYS A 20 -8.86 -7.03 -1.92
N SER A 21 -7.96 -6.05 -1.93
CA SER A 21 -8.16 -4.74 -1.32
C SER A 21 -7.70 -3.62 -2.24
N ASP A 22 -8.32 -2.47 -2.07
CA ASP A 22 -7.99 -1.27 -2.85
C ASP A 22 -6.70 -0.58 -2.37
N ILE A 23 -6.08 -1.08 -1.28
CA ILE A 23 -4.85 -0.55 -0.69
C ILE A 23 -3.70 -0.54 -1.68
N TYR A 24 -3.54 -1.62 -2.47
CA TYR A 24 -2.46 -1.70 -3.46
C TYR A 24 -2.56 -0.59 -4.51
N ALA A 25 -3.72 -0.52 -5.20
CA ALA A 25 -3.92 0.45 -6.26
C ALA A 25 -3.86 1.88 -5.73
N THR A 26 -4.47 2.11 -4.56
CA THR A 26 -4.47 3.42 -3.92
C THR A 26 -3.06 3.88 -3.53
N THR A 27 -2.24 2.98 -2.99
CA THR A 27 -0.84 3.28 -2.64
C THR A 27 -0.02 3.66 -3.87
N GLU A 28 -0.02 2.82 -4.91
CA GLU A 28 0.80 3.07 -6.10
C GLU A 28 0.36 4.33 -6.84
N ILE A 29 -0.95 4.57 -6.97
CA ILE A 29 -1.48 5.74 -7.68
C ILE A 29 -1.25 7.02 -6.85
N ALA A 30 -1.41 7.00 -5.53
CA ALA A 30 -1.15 8.17 -4.69
C ALA A 30 0.31 8.64 -4.82
N LEU A 31 1.27 7.71 -4.82
CA LEU A 31 2.69 8.01 -4.99
C LEU A 31 3.00 8.57 -6.39
N LEU A 32 2.35 8.03 -7.42
CA LEU A 32 2.43 8.56 -8.79
C LEU A 32 1.85 9.97 -8.89
N MET A 33 0.71 10.24 -8.24
CA MET A 33 0.08 11.56 -8.23
C MET A 33 1.01 12.60 -7.61
N ASP A 34 1.58 12.30 -6.44
CA ASP A 34 2.55 13.19 -5.76
C ASP A 34 3.78 13.47 -6.63
N GLN A 35 4.37 12.44 -7.24
CA GLN A 35 5.52 12.58 -8.14
C GLN A 35 5.25 13.47 -9.36
N ASN A 36 4.00 13.59 -9.78
CA ASN A 36 3.59 14.38 -10.94
C ASN A 36 2.93 15.72 -10.54
N GLY A 37 3.06 16.14 -9.28
CA GLY A 37 2.58 17.44 -8.82
C GLY A 37 1.09 17.48 -8.44
N TYR A 38 0.39 16.34 -8.41
CA TYR A 38 -1.02 16.24 -8.00
C TYR A 38 -1.14 15.95 -6.49
N ARG A 39 -0.56 16.83 -5.67
CA ARG A 39 -0.42 16.61 -4.22
C ARG A 39 -1.77 16.49 -3.50
N GLU A 40 -2.78 17.27 -3.87
CA GLU A 40 -4.11 17.20 -3.23
C GLU A 40 -4.76 15.83 -3.40
N SER A 41 -4.72 15.27 -4.61
CA SER A 41 -5.23 13.91 -4.88
C SER A 41 -4.44 12.85 -4.10
N ALA A 42 -3.12 13.02 -3.99
CA ALA A 42 -2.28 12.13 -3.18
C ALA A 42 -2.65 12.19 -1.69
N LEU A 43 -2.78 13.38 -1.11
CA LEU A 43 -3.18 13.55 0.30
C LEU A 43 -4.58 13.00 0.57
N HIS A 44 -5.53 13.21 -0.35
CA HIS A 44 -6.86 12.64 -0.22
C HIS A 44 -6.83 11.11 -0.14
N ALA A 45 -5.97 10.48 -0.95
CA ALA A 45 -5.76 9.04 -0.91
C ALA A 45 -5.03 8.56 0.35
N LEU A 46 -4.06 9.33 0.85
CA LEU A 46 -3.37 9.01 2.11
C LEU A 46 -4.31 9.10 3.30
N ASN A 47 -5.23 10.07 3.33
CA ASN A 47 -6.28 10.15 4.35
C ASN A 47 -7.21 8.93 4.33
N TRP A 48 -7.47 8.38 3.14
CA TRP A 48 -8.21 7.12 3.04
C TRP A 48 -7.38 5.94 3.55
N LEU A 49 -6.12 5.83 3.14
CA LEU A 49 -5.19 4.78 3.59
C LEU A 49 -4.99 4.80 5.10
N GLU A 50 -4.93 5.97 5.73
CA GLU A 50 -4.80 6.11 7.18
C GLU A 50 -5.98 5.46 7.91
N LYS A 51 -7.21 5.67 7.43
CA LYS A 51 -8.41 5.05 8.02
C LYS A 51 -8.37 3.52 7.92
N THR A 52 -7.67 2.96 6.93
CA THR A 52 -7.54 1.50 6.80
C THR A 52 -6.68 0.87 7.90
N LEU A 53 -5.87 1.65 8.64
CA LEU A 53 -5.07 1.15 9.77
C LEU A 53 -5.93 0.64 10.93
N ASP A 54 -7.21 1.00 10.99
CA ASP A 54 -8.15 0.51 12.01
C ASP A 54 -8.82 -0.82 11.62
N HIS A 55 -8.49 -1.35 10.44
CA HIS A 55 -8.96 -2.64 9.96
C HIS A 55 -7.92 -3.75 10.17
N SER A 56 -8.36 -5.00 10.12
CA SER A 56 -7.45 -6.15 10.14
C SER A 56 -6.79 -6.29 8.77
N LEU A 57 -5.51 -5.91 8.68
CA LEU A 57 -4.73 -5.98 7.44
C LEU A 57 -3.75 -7.16 7.47
N ASN A 58 -3.33 -7.58 6.28
CA ASN A 58 -2.24 -8.55 6.14
C ASN A 58 -0.86 -7.88 6.06
N THR A 59 0.20 -8.67 6.19
CA THR A 59 1.60 -8.19 6.18
C THR A 59 1.96 -7.38 4.92
N VAL A 60 1.42 -7.75 3.75
CA VAL A 60 1.71 -7.05 2.49
C VAL A 60 1.03 -5.68 2.48
N GLU A 61 -0.19 -5.59 3.01
CA GLU A 61 -0.93 -4.33 3.13
C GLU A 61 -0.24 -3.37 4.09
N TYR A 62 0.20 -3.83 5.26
CA TYR A 62 1.01 -2.98 6.15
C TYR A 62 2.30 -2.51 5.48
N ALA A 63 2.97 -3.36 4.69
CA ALA A 63 4.14 -2.92 3.93
C ALA A 63 3.79 -1.83 2.90
N LEU A 64 2.66 -1.93 2.20
CA LEU A 64 2.19 -0.89 1.28
C LEU A 64 1.92 0.43 2.02
N LEU A 65 1.31 0.38 3.21
CA LEU A 65 1.09 1.56 4.04
C LEU A 65 2.41 2.21 4.49
N ILE A 66 3.41 1.42 4.88
CA ILE A 66 4.76 1.92 5.18
C ILE A 66 5.33 2.68 3.97
N LYS A 67 5.24 2.10 2.77
CA LYS A 67 5.70 2.75 1.54
C LYS A 67 4.97 4.08 1.30
N ALA A 68 3.65 4.10 1.47
CA ALA A 68 2.82 5.29 1.29
C ALA A 68 3.25 6.41 2.26
N PHE A 69 3.24 6.16 3.57
CA PHE A 69 3.47 7.18 4.59
C PHE A 69 4.93 7.61 4.70
N SER A 70 5.89 6.76 4.33
CA SER A 70 7.33 7.10 4.39
C SER A 70 7.71 8.36 3.61
N ARG A 71 6.91 8.78 2.63
CA ARG A 71 7.19 9.97 1.80
C ARG A 71 6.57 11.26 2.32
N PHE A 72 5.73 11.19 3.35
CA PHE A 72 4.96 12.33 3.83
C PHE A 72 5.15 12.47 5.34
N SER A 73 5.86 13.53 5.74
CA SER A 73 6.12 13.83 7.17
C SER A 73 4.86 13.91 8.01
N ASP A 74 3.77 14.37 7.41
CA ASP A 74 2.48 14.60 8.08
C ASP A 74 1.81 13.29 8.55
N TYR A 75 2.28 12.14 8.04
CA TYR A 75 1.77 10.81 8.41
C TYR A 75 2.78 10.02 9.26
N SER A 76 3.64 10.70 10.03
CA SER A 76 4.64 10.03 10.89
C SER A 76 4.01 9.05 11.89
N ASP A 77 2.87 9.42 12.47
CA ASP A 77 2.18 8.59 13.46
C ASP A 77 1.55 7.36 12.80
N SER A 78 0.92 7.56 11.63
CA SER A 78 0.35 6.50 10.80
C SER A 78 1.45 5.54 10.30
N LEU A 79 2.62 6.08 9.94
CA LEU A 79 3.81 5.30 9.60
C LEU A 79 4.28 4.44 10.78
N ASN A 80 4.43 5.03 11.96
CA ASN A 80 4.85 4.31 13.16
C ASN A 80 3.86 3.19 13.51
N LYS A 81 2.56 3.47 13.44
CA LYS A 81 1.51 2.45 13.64
C LYS A 81 1.63 1.32 12.62
N ALA A 82 1.79 1.64 11.33
CA ALA A 82 1.97 0.64 10.27
C ALA A 82 3.21 -0.25 10.50
N ILE A 83 4.33 0.32 10.96
CA ILE A 83 5.55 -0.43 11.28
C ILE A 83 5.33 -1.39 12.46
N LEU A 84 4.69 -0.93 13.53
CA LEU A 84 4.42 -1.75 14.71
C LEU A 84 3.53 -2.95 14.37
N GLU A 85 2.44 -2.71 13.63
CA GLU A 85 1.53 -3.77 13.19
C GLU A 85 2.21 -4.73 12.20
N PHE A 86 3.01 -4.20 11.26
CA PHE A 86 3.81 -5.03 10.36
C PHE A 86 4.71 -6.00 11.13
N LEU A 87 5.44 -5.53 12.15
CA LEU A 87 6.35 -6.36 12.94
C LEU A 87 5.60 -7.44 13.74
N THR A 88 4.42 -7.11 14.27
CA THR A 88 3.55 -8.05 14.98
C THR A 88 3.04 -9.16 14.06
N HIS A 89 2.60 -8.80 12.85
CA HIS A 89 2.08 -9.75 11.87
C HIS A 89 3.18 -10.58 11.19
N TYR A 90 4.34 -9.98 10.89
CA TYR A 90 5.46 -10.67 10.23
C TYR A 90 6.01 -11.82 11.09
N ARG A 91 6.01 -11.67 12.42
CA ARG A 91 6.49 -12.71 13.33
C ARG A 91 5.55 -13.91 13.47
N SER A 92 4.28 -13.76 13.07
CA SER A 92 3.22 -14.71 13.43
C SER A 92 2.58 -15.44 12.24
N LYS A 93 2.82 -15.04 10.98
CA LYS A 93 2.07 -15.57 9.83
C LYS A 93 2.88 -15.81 8.56
N PHE A 94 2.40 -16.75 7.74
CA PHE A 94 2.75 -16.85 6.33
C PHE A 94 2.18 -15.65 5.55
N LEU A 95 2.79 -15.28 4.42
CA LEU A 95 2.24 -14.23 3.56
C LEU A 95 0.89 -14.69 2.98
N ASP A 96 -0.20 -14.05 3.41
CA ASP A 96 -1.57 -14.36 2.98
C ASP A 96 -1.79 -14.07 1.49
N PRO A 97 -2.60 -14.86 0.75
CA PRO A 97 -2.92 -14.58 -0.64
C PRO A 97 -3.63 -13.23 -0.79
N THR A 98 -3.05 -12.35 -1.61
CA THR A 98 -3.54 -10.97 -1.80
C THR A 98 -4.31 -10.75 -3.10
N PHE A 99 -4.31 -11.73 -4.01
CA PHE A 99 -5.07 -11.68 -5.26
C PHE A 99 -6.44 -12.33 -5.09
N ASP A 100 -7.44 -11.79 -5.79
CA ASP A 100 -8.72 -12.48 -5.96
C ASP A 100 -8.57 -13.63 -6.98
N SER A 101 -9.07 -14.80 -6.59
CA SER A 101 -8.87 -16.12 -7.22
C SER A 101 -9.19 -16.23 -8.73
N VAL A 102 -9.75 -15.19 -9.34
CA VAL A 102 -10.34 -15.25 -10.68
C VAL A 102 -9.34 -14.94 -11.80
N TYR A 103 -8.21 -14.27 -11.54
CA TYR A 103 -7.39 -13.72 -12.63
C TYR A 103 -6.10 -14.46 -13.00
N PHE A 104 -5.61 -15.38 -12.18
CA PHE A 104 -4.34 -16.07 -12.48
C PHE A 104 -4.47 -17.56 -12.25
N ALA A 105 -4.78 -18.27 -13.33
CA ALA A 105 -4.75 -19.73 -13.45
C ALA A 105 -3.34 -20.27 -13.18
N GLY A 106 -2.94 -20.36 -11.92
CA GLY A 106 -1.87 -21.23 -11.44
C GLY A 106 -0.43 -20.96 -11.91
N LEU A 107 -0.14 -19.88 -12.63
CA LEU A 107 1.22 -19.61 -13.15
C LEU A 107 1.87 -18.43 -12.44
N ILE A 108 3.00 -18.74 -11.81
CA ILE A 108 3.87 -17.92 -10.96
C ILE A 108 3.38 -17.87 -9.52
N ASP A 109 4.12 -18.53 -8.64
CA ASP A 109 3.95 -18.48 -7.20
C ASP A 109 3.94 -17.01 -6.72
N CYS A 110 2.74 -16.46 -6.53
CA CYS A 110 2.50 -15.11 -6.05
C CYS A 110 3.19 -14.80 -4.71
N ARG A 111 3.78 -15.78 -4.01
CA ARG A 111 4.66 -15.55 -2.86
C ARG A 111 5.85 -14.68 -3.21
N VAL A 112 6.52 -14.94 -4.33
CA VAL A 112 7.70 -14.17 -4.76
C VAL A 112 7.29 -12.72 -5.04
N TYR A 113 6.16 -12.51 -5.70
CA TYR A 113 5.64 -11.17 -5.96
C TYR A 113 5.27 -10.43 -4.66
N ARG A 114 4.55 -11.08 -3.74
CA ARG A 114 4.24 -10.48 -2.43
C ARG A 114 5.49 -10.11 -1.63
N LEU A 115 6.50 -10.99 -1.64
CA LEU A 115 7.78 -10.70 -1.01
C LEU A 115 8.48 -9.51 -1.68
N SER A 116 8.45 -9.41 -3.01
CA SER A 116 9.03 -8.26 -3.72
C SER A 116 8.33 -6.94 -3.37
N ILE A 117 7.02 -6.94 -3.17
CA ILE A 117 6.28 -5.77 -2.68
C ILE A 117 6.77 -5.40 -1.28
N VAL A 118 6.83 -6.36 -0.35
CA VAL A 118 7.31 -6.11 1.02
C VAL A 118 8.71 -5.52 1.00
N VAL A 119 9.65 -6.13 0.28
CA VAL A 119 11.04 -5.65 0.19
C VAL A 119 11.11 -4.26 -0.44
N SER A 120 10.39 -4.04 -1.55
CA SER A 120 10.36 -2.74 -2.23
C SER A 120 9.77 -1.65 -1.32
N SER A 121 8.74 -1.99 -0.54
CA SER A 121 8.11 -1.08 0.40
C SER A 121 9.05 -0.74 1.55
N LEU A 122 9.70 -1.73 2.17
CA LEU A 122 10.62 -1.48 3.28
C LEU A 122 11.87 -0.71 2.84
N ARG A 123 12.28 -0.83 1.57
CA ARG A 123 13.37 -0.01 1.01
C ARG A 123 13.07 1.49 1.08
N SER A 124 11.80 1.91 1.06
CA SER A 124 11.44 3.33 1.22
C SER A 124 11.94 3.92 2.55
N LEU A 125 11.94 3.12 3.63
CA LEU A 125 12.50 3.50 4.93
C LEU A 125 14.02 3.71 4.88
N LEU A 126 14.73 2.91 4.08
CA LEU A 126 16.18 3.02 3.91
C LEU A 126 16.58 4.19 3.00
N GLY A 127 15.67 4.69 2.16
CA GLY A 127 15.88 5.90 1.38
C GLY A 127 15.91 7.16 2.26
N LEU A 128 15.09 7.18 3.33
CA LEU A 128 15.05 8.27 4.30
C LEU A 128 16.37 8.43 5.07
N SER A 129 17.07 7.34 5.38
CA SER A 129 18.35 7.41 6.13
C SER A 129 19.52 7.98 5.33
N ARG A 130 19.41 8.06 3.99
CA ARG A 130 20.42 8.66 3.11
C ARG A 130 20.17 10.15 2.81
N ALA A 131 19.01 10.69 3.15
CA ALA A 131 18.70 12.11 2.97
C ALA A 131 19.09 12.97 4.18
N ILE A 132 19.64 12.36 5.24
CA ILE A 132 20.05 13.00 6.49
C ILE A 132 21.59 13.20 6.55
N TYR A 133 22.32 12.83 5.50
CA TYR A 133 23.77 13.07 5.36
C TYR A 133 24.09 13.86 4.11
#